data_AF-A0A2G6DNL6-F1
#
_entry.id   AF-A0A2G6DNL6-F1
#
_cell.length_a   1.000
_cell.length_b   1.000
_cell.length_c   1.000
_cell.angle_alpha   90.00
_cell.angle_beta   90.00
_cell.angle_gamma   90.00
#
_symmetry.space_group_name_H-M   'P 1'
#
loop_
_entity.id
_entity.type
_entity.pdbx_description
1 polymer ?
#
loop_
_entity_poly.entity_id
_entity_poly.type
_entity_poly.pdbx_seq_one_letter_code
_entity_poly.pdbx_strand_id
1 'polypeptide(L)' 'MVTAHYSHNGTDIIMAMQHVNKKICGFQFHPESILTLQGSQLLKQTVEWLLDFNKKGI' A
#
# COMPACT_ATOMS: atom_id res chain seq x y z
N MET A 1 -1.91 -3.24 -11.10
CA MET A 1 -0.65 -2.52 -11.37
C MET A 1 0.28 -2.73 -10.20
N VAL A 2 1.51 -3.19 -10.45
CA VAL A 2 2.54 -3.26 -9.43
C VAL A 2 2.93 -1.83 -9.05
N THR A 3 2.91 -1.51 -7.77
CA THR A 3 3.24 -0.17 -7.26
C THR A 3 4.60 -0.15 -6.56
N ALA A 4 5.06 -1.29 -6.05
CA ALA A 4 6.40 -1.44 -5.47
C ALA A 4 6.96 -2.85 -5.72
N HIS A 5 8.27 -2.93 -5.91
CA HIS A 5 9.03 -4.18 -6.03
C HIS A 5 10.33 -4.11 -5.24
N TYR A 6 10.89 -5.27 -4.91
CA TYR A 6 12.22 -5.42 -4.31
C TYR A 6 13.04 -6.37 -5.16
N SER A 7 14.20 -5.91 -5.62
CA SER A 7 15.10 -6.76 -6.43
C SER A 7 16.03 -7.55 -5.51
N HIS A 8 16.02 -8.87 -5.65
CA HIS A 8 16.82 -9.80 -4.87
C HIS A 8 17.49 -10.83 -5.78
N ASN A 9 18.82 -10.85 -5.79
CA ASN A 9 19.61 -11.78 -6.61
C ASN A 9 19.17 -11.86 -8.08
N GLY A 10 18.87 -10.71 -8.68
CA GLY A 10 18.42 -10.61 -10.08
C GLY A 10 16.96 -10.99 -10.33
N THR A 11 16.17 -11.22 -9.27
CA THR A 11 14.72 -11.47 -9.37
C THR A 11 13.95 -10.35 -8.68
N ASP A 12 12.91 -9.82 -9.34
CA ASP A 12 12.03 -8.82 -8.73
C ASP A 12 10.87 -9.49 -8.00
N ILE A 13 10.73 -9.14 -6.72
CA ILE A 13 9.65 -9.59 -5.85
C ILE A 13 8.62 -8.47 -5.76
N ILE A 14 7.35 -8.80 -6.00
CA ILE A 14 6.25 -7.85 -5.88
C ILE A 14 6.00 -7.56 -4.39
N MET A 15 6.07 -6.29 -4.02
CA MET A 15 5.89 -5.86 -2.62
C MET A 15 4.55 -5.18 -2.38
N ALA A 16 4.01 -4.48 -3.39
CA ALA A 16 2.69 -3.87 -3.33
C ALA A 16 2.04 -3.83 -4.71
N MET A 17 0.71 -3.96 -4.72
CA MET A 17 -0.11 -3.84 -5.92
C MET A 17 -1.38 -3.05 -5.63
N GLN A 18 -1.85 -2.29 -6.63
CA GLN A 18 -3.19 -1.74 -6.65
C GLN A 18 -3.96 -2.19 -7.89
N HIS A 19 -5.27 -2.37 -7.77
CA HIS A 19 -6.13 -2.56 -8.92
C HIS A 19 -6.25 -1.25 -9.70
N VAL A 20 -6.24 -1.32 -11.04
CA VAL A 20 -6.16 -0.12 -11.89
C VAL A 20 -7.43 0.73 -11.77
N ASN A 21 -8.60 0.08 -11.79
CA ASN A 21 -9.89 0.76 -11.86
C ASN A 21 -10.75 0.63 -10.59
N LYS A 22 -10.26 -0.04 -9.56
CA LYS A 22 -11.01 -0.33 -8.33
C LYS A 22 -10.16 0.07 -7.14
N LYS A 23 -10.80 0.51 -6.05
CA LYS A 23 -10.11 0.81 -4.80
C LYS A 23 -9.76 -0.47 -4.03
N ILE A 24 -8.80 -1.20 -4.58
CA ILE A 24 -8.27 -2.43 -4.01
C ILE A 24 -6.75 -2.31 -4.08
N CYS A 25 -6.09 -2.57 -2.97
CA CYS A 25 -4.64 -2.68 -2.89
C CYS A 25 -4.25 -3.85 -1.99
N GLY A 26 -3.03 -4.33 -2.13
CA GLY A 26 -2.45 -5.37 -1.29
C GLY A 26 -0.96 -5.13 -1.07
N PHE A 27 -0.48 -5.54 0.10
CA PHE A 27 0.92 -5.47 0.51
C PHE A 27 1.40 -6.89 0.82
N GLN A 28 2.61 -7.23 0.37
CA GLN A 28 3.21 -8.54 0.66
C GLN A 28 3.79 -8.60 2.09
N PHE A 29 4.28 -7.47 2.59
CA PHE A 29 4.79 -7.36 3.96
C PHE A 29 3.65 -7.03 4.93
N HIS A 30 3.97 -7.01 6.24
CA HIS A 30 3.05 -6.71 7.33
C HIS A 30 3.13 -5.24 7.75
N PRO A 31 2.39 -4.29 7.13
CA PRO A 31 2.41 -2.88 7.49
C PRO A 31 1.89 -2.60 8.92
N GLU A 32 1.17 -3.54 9.53
CA GLU A 32 0.67 -3.48 10.91
C GLU A 32 1.74 -3.79 11.97
N SER A 33 2.85 -4.41 11.56
CA SER A 33 3.89 -4.83 12.50
C SER A 33 4.64 -3.62 13.08
N ILE A 34 4.95 -3.67 14.39
CA ILE A 34 5.71 -2.62 15.10
C ILE A 34 7.09 -2.35 14.48
N LEU A 35 7.67 -3.35 13.84
CA LEU A 35 8.99 -3.28 13.19
C LEU A 35 8.91 -2.70 11.76
N THR A 36 7.72 -2.54 11.20
CA THR A 36 7.56 -1.91 9.90
C THR A 36 7.59 -0.40 10.08
N LEU A 37 8.75 0.20 9.80
CA LEU A 37 8.91 1.66 9.81
C LEU A 37 7.81 2.30 8.95
N GLN A 38 7.14 3.31 9.50
CA GLN A 38 6.03 4.04 8.86
C GLN A 38 4.82 3.18 8.46
N GLY A 39 4.72 1.94 8.94
CA GLY A 39 3.62 1.03 8.62
C GLY A 39 2.25 1.58 9.01
N SER A 40 2.15 2.22 10.19
CA SER A 40 0.94 2.90 10.65
C SER A 40 0.52 4.08 9.76
N GLN A 41 1.47 4.85 9.24
CA GLN A 41 1.22 5.95 8.31
C GLN A 41 0.72 5.43 6.97
N LEU A 42 1.32 4.35 6.45
CA LEU A 42 0.89 3.69 5.22
C LEU A 42 -0.54 3.15 5.35
N LEU A 43 -0.87 2.50 6.48
CA LEU A 43 -2.23 2.03 6.76
C LEU A 43 -3.23 3.18 6.82
N LYS A 44 -2.89 4.28 7.51
CA LYS A 44 -3.73 5.48 7.57
C LYS A 44 -4.05 6.00 6.18
N GLN A 45 -3.04 6.21 5.34
CA GLN A 45 -3.20 6.69 3.96
C GLN A 45 -4.01 5.72 3.10
N THR A 46 -3.81 4.41 3.29
CA THR A 46 -4.56 3.36 2.59
C THR A 46 -6.04 3.43 2.92
N VAL A 47 -6.39 3.55 4.21
CA VAL A 47 -7.78 3.69 4.66
C VAL A 47 -8.37 5.02 4.17
N GLU A 48 -7.61 6.11 4.25
CA GLU A 48 -8.02 7.43 3.75
C GLU A 48 -8.37 7.40 2.26
N TRP A 49 -7.53 6.74 1.46
CA TRP A 49 -7.73 6.53 0.04
C TRP A 49 -8.94 5.62 -0.24
N LEU A 50 -9.08 4.49 0.46
CA LEU A 50 -10.22 3.57 0.31
C LEU A 50 -11.55 4.31 0.54
N LEU A 51 -11.60 5.16 1.56
CA LEU A 51 -12.80 5.86 2.00
C LEU A 51 -13.00 7.24 1.35
N ASP A 52 -12.07 7.73 0.51
CA ASP A 52 -12.14 9.05 -0.12
C ASP A 52 -12.30 10.19 0.91
N PHE A 53 -11.66 10.11 2.08
CA PHE A 53 -11.82 11.12 3.14
C PHE A 53 -11.58 12.57 2.64
N ASN A 54 -10.66 12.76 1.69
CA ASN A 54 -10.34 14.06 1.11
C ASN A 54 -11.29 14.54 -0.01
N LYS A 55 -12.34 13.78 -0.37
CA LYS A 55 -13.36 14.24 -1.35
C LYS A 55 -14.61 14.84 -0.71
N LYS A 56 -14.80 14.70 0.60
CA LYS A 56 -15.81 15.48 1.32
C LYS A 56 -15.18 16.80 1.73
N GLY A 57 -15.22 17.77 0.82
CA GLY A 57 -15.02 19.17 1.17
C GLY A 57 -16.03 19.56 2.25
N ILE A 58 -15.52 19.84 3.44
CA ILE A 58 -16.00 20.93 4.27
C ILE A 58 -15.13 22.13 3.89
#